data_AF-A0A7S3V626-F1
#
_entry.id   AF-A0A7S3V626-F1
#
_cell.length_a   1.000
_cell.length_b   1.000
_cell.length_c   1.000
_cell.angle_alpha   90.00
_cell.angle_beta   90.00
_cell.angle_gamma   90.00
#
_symmetry.space_group_name_H-M   'P 1'
#
loop_
_entity.id
_entity.type
_entity.pdbx_description
1 polymer ?
#
loop_
_entity_poly.entity_id
_entity_poly.type
_entity_poly.pdbx_seq_one_letter_code
_entity_poly.pdbx_strand_id
1 'polypeptide(L)'
;MQYPKKKTKGKMYRKVMILFIISLTSCMLVVSPSLYKCKKTEESDAINCDDVSDDDTIQKLAKAEEQNSKLKCLSKVLTELPIQKGKDKGTNLPAVFPHHGDAGHWQVWNRALDKRFKGLKALDRLVTSGNTCSVWEVGANVAAQDSKDLMALYGTCKYHAFEPVPDFNKKLEENWKDENQMTVHKFGIGGKDQIFGVSRNALKGNDGDATFLDDSNKQAGEVKIHIKSFDYVLEKTDGIPSMVEMNCEGCEWNFLMEALKHGWIKKVPIVQIGWHSYGDVGIGLRAMQLCDIRVLLSETHVMDYGLAFGWERWSLKE
;
A
#
# COMPACT_ATOMS: atom_id res chain seq x y z
N MET A 1 15.05 -10.06 -39.38
CA MET A 1 14.53 -11.25 -38.68
C MET A 1 13.12 -10.96 -38.18
N GLN A 2 12.11 -11.59 -38.78
CA GLN A 2 10.70 -11.46 -38.39
C GLN A 2 10.40 -12.38 -37.19
N TYR A 3 9.89 -11.82 -36.10
CA TYR A 3 9.35 -12.60 -34.97
C TYR A 3 7.86 -12.94 -35.21
N PRO A 4 7.38 -14.10 -34.74
CA PRO A 4 6.02 -14.57 -35.02
C PRO A 4 4.98 -13.84 -34.16
N LYS A 5 3.88 -13.41 -34.81
CA LYS A 5 2.70 -12.82 -34.17
C LYS A 5 1.99 -13.87 -33.29
N LYS A 6 2.04 -13.71 -31.97
CA LYS A 6 1.13 -14.43 -31.05
C LYS A 6 -0.30 -13.90 -31.22
N LYS A 7 -1.24 -14.78 -31.56
CA LYS A 7 -2.69 -14.51 -31.54
C LYS A 7 -3.17 -14.48 -30.08
N THR A 8 -3.62 -13.32 -29.59
CA THR A 8 -4.29 -13.21 -28.28
C THR A 8 -5.81 -13.34 -28.43
N LYS A 9 -6.40 -14.24 -27.66
CA LYS A 9 -7.86 -14.42 -27.52
C LYS A 9 -8.43 -13.27 -26.67
N GLY A 10 -8.71 -12.13 -27.29
CA GLY A 10 -9.30 -10.97 -26.64
C GLY A 10 -10.81 -10.84 -26.89
N LYS A 11 -11.64 -11.75 -26.37
CA LYS A 11 -13.11 -11.58 -26.32
C LYS A 11 -13.73 -12.34 -25.12
N MET A 12 -13.44 -11.93 -23.89
CA MET A 12 -14.22 -12.43 -22.73
C MET A 12 -14.34 -11.48 -21.53
N TYR A 13 -13.63 -10.35 -21.49
CA TYR A 13 -13.60 -9.49 -20.29
C TYR A 13 -14.76 -8.50 -20.14
N ARG A 14 -15.53 -8.23 -21.21
CA ARG A 14 -16.54 -7.15 -21.20
C ARG A 14 -17.90 -7.55 -20.60
N LYS A 15 -18.25 -8.84 -20.60
CA LYS A 15 -19.54 -9.31 -20.07
C LYS A 15 -19.54 -9.54 -18.55
N VAL A 16 -18.40 -9.86 -17.96
CA VAL A 16 -18.31 -10.14 -16.50
C VAL A 16 -18.38 -8.85 -15.68
N MET A 17 -17.78 -7.76 -16.16
CA MET A 17 -17.71 -6.49 -15.41
C MET A 17 -19.05 -5.72 -15.37
N ILE A 18 -19.89 -5.85 -16.41
CA ILE A 18 -21.21 -5.17 -16.47
C ILE A 18 -22.27 -5.94 -15.66
N LEU A 19 -22.21 -7.27 -15.61
CA LEU A 19 -23.16 -8.06 -14.79
C LEU A 19 -22.95 -7.84 -13.28
N PHE A 20 -21.71 -7.58 -12.83
CA PHE A 20 -21.43 -7.33 -11.41
C PHE A 20 -22.01 -5.99 -10.91
N ILE A 21 -22.04 -4.95 -11.76
CA ILE A 21 -22.52 -3.62 -11.39
C ILE A 21 -24.06 -3.58 -11.26
N ILE A 22 -24.78 -4.37 -12.06
CA ILE A 22 -26.25 -4.43 -12.02
C ILE A 22 -26.78 -5.26 -10.84
N SER A 23 -26.02 -6.26 -10.37
CA SER A 23 -26.40 -7.08 -9.22
C SER A 23 -26.29 -6.34 -7.87
N LEU A 24 -25.34 -5.40 -7.75
CA LEU A 24 -25.04 -4.72 -6.48
C LEU A 24 -26.03 -3.61 -6.09
N THR A 25 -26.84 -3.09 -7.02
CA THR A 25 -27.81 -2.02 -6.74
C THR A 25 -29.11 -2.51 -6.11
N SER A 26 -29.36 -3.82 -6.07
CA SER A 26 -30.61 -4.40 -5.53
C SER A 26 -30.54 -4.82 -4.05
N CYS A 27 -29.42 -4.58 -3.36
CA CYS A 27 -29.21 -5.01 -1.97
C CYS A 27 -29.01 -3.82 -1.01
N MET A 28 -29.77 -2.74 -1.19
CA MET A 28 -29.89 -1.67 -0.19
C MET A 28 -31.13 -1.92 0.67
N LEU A 29 -31.01 -2.84 1.62
CA LEU A 29 -31.92 -2.89 2.77
C LEU A 29 -31.28 -2.08 3.90
N VAL A 30 -31.85 -0.90 4.14
CA VAL A 30 -31.57 -0.09 5.32
C VAL A 30 -32.11 -0.84 6.54
N VAL A 31 -31.22 -1.51 7.28
CA VAL A 31 -31.54 -2.02 8.61
C VAL A 31 -31.04 -0.98 9.61
N SER A 32 -31.96 -0.22 10.18
CA SER A 32 -31.70 0.48 11.46
C SER A 32 -32.11 -0.49 12.57
N PRO A 33 -31.18 -1.02 13.38
CA PRO A 33 -31.56 -1.77 14.57
C PRO A 33 -31.67 -0.78 15.73
N SER A 34 -32.90 -0.51 16.17
CA SER A 34 -33.12 -0.09 17.55
C SER A 34 -32.70 -1.26 18.45
N LEU A 35 -31.62 -1.08 19.22
CA LEU A 35 -30.93 -2.11 20.03
C LEU A 35 -31.70 -2.62 21.27
N TYR A 36 -33.02 -2.41 21.33
CA TYR A 36 -33.80 -2.77 22.51
C TYR A 36 -35.01 -3.63 22.14
N LYS A 37 -35.04 -4.87 22.65
CA LYS A 37 -36.28 -5.67 22.75
C LYS A 37 -36.87 -5.42 24.12
N CYS A 38 -37.74 -4.44 24.23
CA CYS A 38 -38.49 -4.23 25.45
C CYS A 38 -39.75 -5.10 25.43
N LYS A 39 -39.90 -5.98 26.42
CA LYS A 39 -41.15 -6.71 26.66
C LYS A 39 -41.86 -6.07 27.83
N LYS A 40 -43.16 -5.82 27.68
CA LYS A 40 -44.02 -5.42 28.80
C LYS A 40 -44.44 -6.69 29.53
N THR A 41 -44.07 -6.84 30.79
CA THR A 41 -44.57 -7.93 31.63
C THR A 41 -45.96 -7.55 32.14
N GLU A 42 -46.94 -8.46 32.06
CA GLU A 42 -48.35 -8.19 32.42
C GLU A 42 -48.58 -7.85 33.90
N GLU A 43 -47.56 -7.98 34.76
CA GLU A 43 -47.66 -7.76 36.21
C GLU A 43 -46.95 -6.48 36.72
N SER A 44 -46.32 -5.68 35.87
CA SER A 44 -45.83 -4.36 36.30
C SER A 44 -45.69 -3.36 35.15
N ASP A 45 -45.89 -2.07 35.44
CA ASP A 45 -45.60 -0.96 34.50
C ASP A 45 -44.10 -0.75 34.25
N ALA A 46 -43.23 -1.62 34.78
CA ALA A 46 -41.80 -1.56 34.50
C ALA A 46 -41.51 -2.18 33.12
N ILE A 47 -40.97 -1.37 32.22
CA ILE A 47 -40.42 -1.83 30.96
C ILE A 47 -39.03 -2.43 31.27
N ASN A 48 -38.93 -3.76 31.34
CA ASN A 48 -37.64 -4.42 31.39
C ASN A 48 -37.12 -4.59 29.96
N CYS A 49 -36.09 -3.82 29.62
CA CYS A 49 -35.38 -3.98 28.35
C CYS A 49 -34.14 -4.83 28.67
N ASP A 50 -34.24 -6.13 28.41
CA ASP A 50 -33.07 -7.00 28.50
C ASP A 50 -32.09 -6.60 27.40
N ASP A 51 -30.81 -6.50 27.76
CA ASP A 51 -29.72 -6.19 26.83
C ASP A 51 -29.55 -7.40 25.89
N VAL A 52 -30.21 -7.36 24.74
CA VAL A 52 -30.04 -8.38 23.69
C VAL A 52 -28.82 -8.00 22.85
N SER A 53 -27.67 -7.82 23.50
CA SER A 53 -26.37 -7.84 22.83
C SER A 53 -25.99 -9.30 22.59
N ASP A 54 -26.73 -9.98 21.71
CA ASP A 54 -26.26 -11.26 21.19
C ASP A 54 -24.96 -10.96 20.43
N ASP A 55 -23.84 -11.50 20.90
CA ASP A 55 -22.50 -11.33 20.33
C ASP A 55 -22.52 -11.62 18.82
N ASP A 56 -23.36 -12.57 18.37
CA ASP A 56 -23.58 -12.87 16.96
C ASP A 56 -24.18 -11.69 16.17
N THR A 57 -25.10 -10.93 16.77
CA THR A 57 -25.70 -9.74 16.13
C THR A 57 -24.69 -8.61 15.99
N ILE A 58 -23.88 -8.36 17.03
CA ILE A 58 -22.83 -7.33 16.99
C ILE A 58 -21.78 -7.70 15.94
N GLN A 59 -21.33 -8.96 15.90
CA GLN A 59 -20.38 -9.44 14.90
C GLN A 59 -20.92 -9.35 13.47
N LYS A 60 -22.22 -9.63 13.25
CA LYS A 60 -22.86 -9.48 11.95
C LYS A 60 -22.92 -8.02 11.49
N LEU A 61 -23.27 -7.10 12.39
CA LEU A 61 -23.32 -5.66 12.08
C LEU A 61 -21.93 -5.12 11.75
N ALA A 62 -20.91 -5.47 12.54
CA ALA A 62 -19.53 -5.07 12.27
C ALA A 62 -19.04 -5.58 10.90
N LYS A 63 -19.33 -6.85 10.56
CA LYS A 63 -19.01 -7.42 9.23
C LYS A 63 -19.73 -6.70 8.10
N ALA A 64 -21.00 -6.32 8.29
CA ALA A 64 -21.76 -5.61 7.28
C ALA A 64 -21.22 -4.19 7.03
N GLU A 65 -20.80 -3.49 8.10
CA GLU A 65 -20.19 -2.17 8.02
C GLU A 65 -18.82 -2.20 7.31
N GLU A 66 -18.00 -3.21 7.62
CA GLU A 66 -16.72 -3.45 6.93
C GLU A 66 -16.95 -3.70 5.43
N GLN A 67 -17.90 -4.57 5.08
CA GLN A 67 -18.26 -4.85 3.68
C GLN A 67 -18.74 -3.60 2.94
N ASN A 68 -19.57 -2.78 3.58
CA ASN A 68 -20.05 -1.52 3.00
C ASN A 68 -18.89 -0.54 2.74
N SER A 69 -17.96 -0.44 3.69
CA SER A 69 -16.75 0.39 3.56
C SER A 69 -15.86 -0.07 2.40
N LYS A 70 -15.67 -1.38 2.26
CA LYS A 70 -14.94 -1.98 1.14
C LYS A 70 -15.62 -1.71 -0.21
N LEU A 71 -16.94 -1.84 -0.30
CA LEU A 71 -17.70 -1.57 -1.52
C LEU A 71 -17.63 -0.10 -1.94
N LYS A 72 -17.75 0.83 -0.98
CA LYS A 72 -17.57 2.27 -1.23
C LYS A 72 -16.17 2.57 -1.74
N CYS A 73 -15.14 2.00 -1.11
CA CYS A 73 -13.77 2.13 -1.58
C CYS A 73 -13.63 1.58 -3.01
N LEU A 74 -14.11 0.37 -3.27
CA LEU A 74 -13.97 -0.28 -4.58
C LEU A 74 -14.66 0.54 -5.67
N SER A 75 -15.87 1.05 -5.41
CA SER A 75 -16.57 1.92 -6.35
C SER A 75 -15.73 3.14 -6.73
N LYS A 76 -15.04 3.77 -5.77
CA LYS A 76 -14.11 4.88 -6.03
C LYS A 76 -12.88 4.42 -6.82
N VAL A 77 -12.20 3.37 -6.37
CA VAL A 77 -10.98 2.83 -7.00
C VAL A 77 -11.23 2.42 -8.46
N LEU A 78 -12.40 1.86 -8.77
CA LEU A 78 -12.74 1.48 -10.14
C LEU A 78 -12.83 2.68 -11.11
N THR A 79 -13.09 3.89 -10.60
CA THR A 79 -13.03 5.13 -11.39
C THR A 79 -11.62 5.71 -11.50
N GLU A 80 -10.72 5.26 -10.64
CA GLU A 80 -9.32 5.64 -10.52
C GLU A 80 -8.40 4.51 -11.02
N LEU A 81 -8.83 3.65 -11.95
CA LEU A 81 -7.96 2.60 -12.47
C LEU A 81 -6.97 3.18 -13.49
N PRO A 82 -5.70 2.71 -13.51
CA PRO A 82 -4.68 3.12 -14.47
C PRO A 82 -4.92 2.48 -15.85
N ILE A 83 -6.16 2.54 -16.32
CA ILE A 83 -6.61 2.04 -17.61
C ILE A 83 -6.83 3.22 -18.53
N GLN A 84 -5.99 3.32 -19.56
CA GLN A 84 -6.22 4.27 -20.64
C GLN A 84 -6.25 3.57 -22.00
N LYS A 85 -7.14 4.03 -22.88
CA LYS A 85 -7.03 3.73 -24.31
C LYS A 85 -5.99 4.67 -24.90
N GLY A 86 -4.87 4.15 -25.44
CA GLY A 86 -4.08 4.99 -26.33
C GLY A 86 -2.61 4.65 -26.51
N LYS A 87 -2.22 4.74 -27.79
CA LYS A 87 -1.00 5.24 -28.46
C LYS A 87 0.40 5.14 -27.82
N ASP A 88 0.57 5.17 -26.51
CA ASP A 88 1.90 5.33 -25.88
C ASP A 88 2.82 4.11 -26.10
N LYS A 89 2.26 2.98 -26.58
CA LYS A 89 3.00 1.81 -27.06
C LYS A 89 2.59 1.35 -28.48
N GLY A 90 2.01 2.25 -29.28
CA GLY A 90 1.58 1.94 -30.66
C GLY A 90 0.34 1.04 -30.76
N THR A 91 -0.50 0.97 -29.72
CA THR A 91 -1.75 0.19 -29.73
C THR A 91 -2.97 1.06 -29.47
N ASN A 92 -4.11 0.70 -30.08
CA ASN A 92 -5.42 1.32 -29.82
C ASN A 92 -6.21 0.58 -28.72
N LEU A 93 -5.56 -0.35 -28.01
CA LEU A 93 -6.19 -1.14 -26.96
C LEU A 93 -6.02 -0.46 -25.60
N PRO A 94 -6.95 -0.67 -24.64
CA PRO A 94 -6.73 -0.28 -23.25
C PRO A 94 -5.47 -0.95 -22.71
N ALA A 95 -4.55 -0.18 -22.15
CA ALA A 95 -3.38 -0.67 -21.44
C ALA A 95 -3.52 -0.35 -19.94
N VAL A 96 -3.06 -1.28 -19.10
CA VAL A 96 -2.87 -1.06 -17.65
C VAL A 96 -1.42 -0.68 -17.46
N PHE A 97 -1.15 0.44 -16.80
CA PHE A 97 0.21 0.87 -16.48
C PHE A 97 0.62 0.36 -15.11
N PRO A 98 1.73 -0.40 -15.00
CA PRO A 98 2.14 -1.02 -13.75
C PRO A 98 2.67 -0.02 -12.71
N HIS A 99 3.33 1.05 -13.19
CA HIS A 99 3.93 2.09 -12.38
C HIS A 99 3.29 3.44 -12.73
N HIS A 100 3.03 4.29 -11.73
CA HIS A 100 2.33 5.57 -11.90
C HIS A 100 3.12 6.57 -12.76
N GLY A 101 4.43 6.41 -12.87
CA GLY A 101 5.31 7.17 -13.78
C GLY A 101 5.29 6.68 -15.22
N ASP A 102 4.88 5.44 -15.50
CA ASP A 102 4.92 4.83 -16.84
C ASP A 102 3.77 5.29 -17.74
N ALA A 103 2.75 5.94 -17.16
CA ALA A 103 1.64 6.48 -17.92
C ALA A 103 2.07 7.76 -18.65
N GLY A 104 1.75 7.91 -19.94
CA GLY A 104 2.00 9.16 -20.69
C GLY A 104 1.31 10.40 -20.10
N HIS A 105 0.40 10.20 -19.13
CA HIS A 105 -0.22 11.22 -18.31
C HIS A 105 0.06 10.99 -16.81
N TRP A 106 1.31 10.73 -16.44
CA TRP A 106 1.75 10.52 -15.05
C TRP A 106 1.26 11.62 -14.10
N GLN A 107 1.01 12.84 -14.56
CA GLN A 107 0.48 13.93 -13.74
C GLN A 107 -0.89 13.63 -13.13
N VAL A 108 -1.72 12.80 -13.79
CA VAL A 108 -3.00 12.36 -13.23
C VAL A 108 -2.75 11.51 -11.98
N TRP A 109 -1.81 10.57 -12.08
CA TRP A 109 -1.42 9.61 -11.03
C TRP A 109 -0.51 10.21 -9.95
N ASN A 110 0.11 11.35 -10.27
CA ASN A 110 1.00 12.11 -9.40
C ASN A 110 0.43 13.49 -9.06
N ARG A 111 -0.91 13.66 -9.09
CA ARG A 111 -1.57 14.94 -8.78
C ARG A 111 -1.31 15.48 -7.36
N ALA A 112 -0.73 14.65 -6.49
CA ALA A 112 -0.36 14.99 -5.12
C ALA A 112 1.17 14.96 -4.90
N LEU A 113 1.96 14.90 -5.97
CA LEU A 113 3.42 14.88 -5.86
C LEU A 113 3.94 16.13 -5.12
N ASP A 114 3.34 17.28 -5.39
CA ASP A 114 3.66 18.55 -4.73
C ASP A 114 3.29 18.59 -3.23
N LYS A 115 2.53 17.60 -2.75
CA LYS A 115 2.10 17.46 -1.35
C LYS A 115 2.93 16.46 -0.55
N ARG A 116 3.71 15.57 -1.19
CA ARG A 116 4.46 14.48 -0.53
C ARG A 116 5.23 14.97 0.67
N PHE A 117 6.06 15.99 0.47
CA PHE A 117 6.95 16.51 1.51
C PHE A 117 6.45 17.81 2.16
N LYS A 118 5.15 18.11 2.06
CA LYS A 118 4.54 19.30 2.68
C LYS A 118 3.56 18.92 3.78
N GLY A 119 3.60 19.66 4.89
CA GLY A 119 2.66 19.50 6.00
C GLY A 119 2.85 18.19 6.76
N LEU A 120 4.09 17.75 6.95
CA LEU A 120 4.45 16.56 7.73
C LEU A 120 4.45 16.92 9.23
N LYS A 121 3.28 17.30 9.76
CA LYS A 121 3.14 17.90 11.11
C LYS A 121 3.81 17.10 12.22
N ALA A 122 3.80 15.76 12.13
CA ALA A 122 4.46 14.92 13.13
C ALA A 122 5.98 15.10 13.12
N LEU A 123 6.61 15.18 11.94
CA LEU A 123 8.04 15.48 11.81
C LEU A 123 8.34 16.92 12.22
N ASP A 124 7.52 17.89 11.77
CA ASP A 124 7.66 19.30 12.16
C ASP A 124 7.71 19.45 13.69
N ARG A 125 6.79 18.78 14.40
CA ARG A 125 6.75 18.78 15.87
C ARG A 125 8.01 18.18 16.49
N LEU A 126 8.43 17.00 16.03
CA LEU A 126 9.60 16.30 16.58
C LEU A 126 10.88 17.13 16.41
N VAL A 127 11.09 17.69 15.21
CA VAL A 127 12.26 18.54 14.93
C VAL A 127 12.21 19.83 15.74
N THR A 128 11.07 20.51 15.80
CA THR A 128 10.92 21.77 16.57
C THR A 128 11.14 21.56 18.07
N SER A 129 10.71 20.41 18.61
CA SER A 129 10.90 20.09 20.03
C SER A 129 12.28 19.50 20.36
N GLY A 130 13.16 19.32 19.37
CA GLY A 130 14.46 18.66 19.56
C GLY A 130 14.37 17.17 19.89
N ASN A 131 13.23 16.53 19.60
CA ASN A 131 13.04 15.10 19.79
C ASN A 131 13.68 14.32 18.64
N THR A 132 14.12 13.10 18.94
CA THR A 132 14.65 12.19 17.91
C THR A 132 13.56 11.80 16.93
N CYS A 133 13.87 11.84 15.63
CA CYS A 133 13.02 11.36 14.56
C CYS A 133 13.81 10.41 13.65
N SER A 134 13.09 9.48 13.03
CA SER A 134 13.65 8.61 11.99
C SER A 134 12.70 8.43 10.82
N VAL A 135 13.27 8.33 9.63
CA VAL A 135 12.57 8.13 8.36
C VAL A 135 13.07 6.83 7.74
N TRP A 136 12.13 5.98 7.33
CA TRP A 136 12.43 4.75 6.59
C TRP A 136 11.98 4.89 5.15
N GLU A 137 12.86 4.58 4.20
CA GLU A 137 12.54 4.47 2.77
C GLU A 137 12.65 3.00 2.35
N VAL A 138 11.50 2.40 2.03
CA VAL A 138 11.37 0.99 1.63
C VAL A 138 11.28 0.91 0.12
N GLY A 139 12.25 0.26 -0.51
CA GLY A 139 12.42 0.30 -1.97
C GLY A 139 13.32 1.46 -2.41
N ALA A 140 14.33 1.78 -1.61
CA ALA A 140 15.19 2.95 -1.81
C ALA A 140 16.00 2.95 -3.13
N ASN A 141 16.04 1.82 -3.84
CA ASN A 141 16.69 1.70 -5.13
C ASN A 141 18.17 2.11 -5.05
N VAL A 142 18.73 2.70 -6.10
CA VAL A 142 20.14 3.12 -6.17
C VAL A 142 20.43 4.43 -5.46
N ALA A 143 19.41 5.26 -5.18
CA ALA A 143 19.59 6.66 -4.82
C ALA A 143 19.00 7.06 -3.46
N ALA A 144 18.00 6.35 -2.93
CA ALA A 144 17.18 6.82 -1.81
C ALA A 144 16.72 8.27 -2.02
N GLN A 145 16.13 8.54 -3.20
CA GLN A 145 15.88 9.90 -3.64
C GLN A 145 14.91 10.63 -2.71
N ASP A 146 13.93 9.91 -2.16
CA ASP A 146 12.95 10.51 -1.25
C ASP A 146 13.57 10.84 0.11
N SER A 147 14.48 9.99 0.62
CA SER A 147 15.28 10.31 1.80
C SER A 147 16.18 11.52 1.58
N LYS A 148 16.76 11.67 0.39
CA LYS A 148 17.57 12.87 0.05
C LYS A 148 16.73 14.14 0.11
N ASP A 149 15.54 14.11 -0.49
CA ASP A 149 14.64 15.27 -0.49
C ASP A 149 14.13 15.57 0.93
N LEU A 150 13.82 14.54 1.73
CA LEU A 150 13.41 14.69 3.12
C LEU A 150 14.56 15.17 4.02
N MET A 151 15.79 14.73 3.79
CA MET A 151 16.97 15.15 4.56
C MET A 151 17.27 16.64 4.36
N ALA A 152 17.01 17.18 3.16
CA ALA A 152 17.11 18.62 2.91
C ALA A 152 16.11 19.45 3.75
N LEU A 153 14.99 18.83 4.19
CA LEU A 153 13.95 19.48 4.99
C LEU A 153 14.06 19.17 6.49
N TYR A 154 14.49 17.96 6.84
CA TYR A 154 14.51 17.41 8.20
C TYR A 154 15.86 16.79 8.55
N GLY A 155 16.96 17.46 8.21
CA GLY A 155 18.35 16.99 8.38
C GLY A 155 18.85 16.82 9.82
N THR A 156 17.95 16.73 10.80
CA THR A 156 18.24 16.28 12.17
C THR A 156 17.68 14.88 12.45
N CYS A 157 16.86 14.34 11.54
CA CYS A 157 16.36 12.97 11.63
C CYS A 157 17.42 11.96 11.20
N LYS A 158 17.26 10.72 11.64
CA LYS A 158 18.00 9.58 11.10
C LYS A 158 17.26 8.97 9.91
N TYR A 159 17.99 8.45 8.94
CA TYR A 159 17.45 7.89 7.71
C TYR A 159 17.87 6.43 7.55
N HIS A 160 16.91 5.59 7.17
CA HIS A 160 17.14 4.16 6.91
C HIS A 160 16.63 3.82 5.52
N ALA A 161 17.53 3.43 4.63
CA ALA A 161 17.21 3.04 3.26
C ALA A 161 17.26 1.51 3.13
N PHE A 162 16.17 0.89 2.69
CA PHE A 162 16.06 -0.57 2.55
C PHE A 162 16.03 -0.98 1.08
N GLU A 163 17.05 -1.72 0.65
CA GLU A 163 17.18 -2.19 -0.73
C GLU A 163 17.79 -3.62 -0.75
N PRO A 164 17.01 -4.67 -1.06
CA PRO A 164 17.52 -6.03 -1.07
C PRO A 164 18.26 -6.44 -2.34
N VAL A 165 18.13 -5.72 -3.46
CA VAL A 165 18.76 -6.10 -4.72
C VAL A 165 20.27 -5.79 -4.66
N PRO A 166 21.16 -6.79 -4.79
CA PRO A 166 22.60 -6.60 -4.61
C PRO A 166 23.23 -5.51 -5.48
N ASP A 167 22.84 -5.42 -6.75
CA ASP A 167 23.39 -4.42 -7.67
C ASP A 167 22.91 -2.99 -7.31
N PHE A 168 21.72 -2.85 -6.73
CA PHE A 168 21.17 -1.56 -6.30
C PHE A 168 21.75 -1.15 -4.95
N ASN A 169 21.77 -2.06 -3.98
CA ASN A 169 22.31 -1.75 -2.66
C ASN A 169 23.80 -1.39 -2.69
N LYS A 170 24.59 -1.97 -3.60
CA LYS A 170 26.00 -1.59 -3.78
C LYS A 170 26.14 -0.14 -4.24
N LYS A 171 25.29 0.30 -5.17
CA LYS A 171 25.28 1.69 -5.65
C LYS A 171 24.77 2.62 -4.56
N LEU A 172 23.74 2.19 -3.84
CA LEU A 172 23.16 2.93 -2.74
C LEU A 172 24.19 3.16 -1.62
N GLU A 173 24.93 2.13 -1.20
CA GLU A 173 26.02 2.29 -0.24
C GLU A 173 27.09 3.28 -0.70
N GLU A 174 27.52 3.19 -1.96
CA GLU A 174 28.52 4.11 -2.51
C GLU A 174 28.02 5.56 -2.51
N ASN A 175 26.74 5.77 -2.85
CA ASN A 175 26.13 7.10 -2.89
C ASN A 175 26.01 7.75 -1.50
N TRP A 176 25.94 6.95 -0.44
CA TRP A 176 25.67 7.41 0.94
C TRP A 176 26.81 7.12 1.92
N LYS A 177 27.98 6.68 1.45
CA LYS A 177 29.11 6.26 2.30
C LYS A 177 29.65 7.35 3.24
N ASP A 178 29.47 8.62 2.87
CA ASP A 178 29.99 9.78 3.60
C ASP A 178 28.88 10.52 4.39
N GLU A 179 27.64 10.00 4.37
CA GLU A 179 26.50 10.61 5.06
C GLU A 179 26.18 9.87 6.36
N ASN A 180 26.45 10.53 7.49
CA ASN A 180 26.32 9.90 8.82
C ASN A 180 24.87 9.74 9.29
N GLN A 181 23.93 10.49 8.69
CA GLN A 181 22.51 10.38 9.01
C GLN A 181 21.85 9.20 8.30
N MET A 182 22.46 8.66 7.24
CA MET A 182 21.93 7.58 6.44
C MET A 182 22.50 6.22 6.85
N THR A 183 21.62 5.24 7.08
CA THR A 183 21.99 3.84 7.21
C THR A 183 21.37 3.02 6.09
N VAL A 184 22.23 2.36 5.29
CA VAL A 184 21.78 1.48 4.20
C VAL A 184 21.63 0.04 4.69
N HIS A 185 20.46 -0.54 4.44
CA HIS A 185 20.10 -1.92 4.80
C HIS A 185 19.98 -2.77 3.54
N LYS A 186 20.83 -3.80 3.41
CA LYS A 186 20.91 -4.71 2.24
C LYS A 186 19.84 -5.80 2.24
N PHE A 187 18.66 -5.48 2.76
CA PHE A 187 17.54 -6.40 2.87
C PHE A 187 16.23 -5.63 2.75
N GLY A 188 15.20 -6.32 2.30
CA GLY A 188 13.83 -5.84 2.33
C GLY A 188 13.18 -6.19 3.66
N ILE A 189 11.99 -5.66 3.89
CA ILE A 189 11.26 -5.83 5.14
C ILE A 189 10.00 -6.65 4.86
N GLY A 190 9.62 -7.55 5.77
CA GLY A 190 8.39 -8.32 5.67
C GLY A 190 7.99 -8.99 6.98
N GLY A 191 6.94 -9.82 6.94
CA GLY A 191 6.42 -10.47 8.14
C GLY A 191 7.34 -11.53 8.76
N LYS A 192 8.33 -12.03 8.02
CA LYS A 192 9.29 -13.04 8.50
C LYS A 192 10.62 -12.97 7.77
N ASP A 193 11.66 -13.46 8.44
CA ASP A 193 12.95 -13.70 7.82
C ASP A 193 12.82 -14.75 6.71
N GLN A 194 13.27 -14.41 5.52
CA GLN A 194 13.28 -15.34 4.38
C GLN A 194 14.32 -14.93 3.34
N ILE A 195 14.75 -15.92 2.57
CA ILE A 195 15.60 -15.73 1.40
C ILE A 195 14.90 -16.41 0.23
N PHE A 196 14.82 -15.73 -0.90
CA PHE A 196 14.34 -16.33 -2.13
C PHE A 196 15.15 -15.87 -3.35
N GLY A 197 15.05 -16.65 -4.43
CA GLY A 197 15.71 -16.33 -5.68
C GLY A 197 14.78 -15.56 -6.62
N VAL A 198 15.28 -14.50 -7.23
CA VAL A 198 14.65 -13.80 -8.37
C VAL A 198 15.53 -13.89 -9.61
N SER A 199 14.92 -13.92 -10.79
CA SER A 199 15.69 -13.84 -12.05
C SER A 199 16.12 -12.39 -12.31
N ARG A 200 17.27 -12.17 -12.95
CA ARG A 200 17.68 -10.81 -13.37
C ARG A 200 16.66 -10.18 -14.30
N ASN A 201 15.93 -10.96 -15.08
CA ASN A 201 14.88 -10.44 -15.96
C ASN A 201 13.65 -9.95 -15.18
N ALA A 202 13.35 -10.50 -14.00
CA ALA A 202 12.28 -10.01 -13.14
C ALA A 202 12.63 -8.66 -12.49
N LEU A 203 13.93 -8.40 -12.29
CA LEU A 203 14.44 -7.12 -11.78
C LEU A 203 14.55 -6.03 -12.87
N LYS A 204 14.34 -6.39 -14.13
CA LYS A 204 14.25 -5.44 -15.23
C LYS A 204 12.81 -4.94 -15.32
N GLY A 205 12.50 -3.87 -14.59
CA GLY A 205 11.36 -3.02 -14.93
C GLY A 205 11.47 -2.52 -16.37
N ASN A 206 10.44 -1.85 -16.91
CA ASN A 206 10.52 -1.27 -18.25
C ASN A 206 11.76 -0.35 -18.44
N ASP A 207 12.33 0.17 -17.34
CA ASP A 207 13.55 0.97 -17.30
C ASP A 207 14.71 0.38 -16.45
N GLY A 208 14.60 -0.89 -16.02
CA GLY A 208 15.71 -1.57 -15.33
C GLY A 208 15.84 -1.33 -13.81
N ASP A 209 14.90 -0.61 -13.21
CA ASP A 209 14.96 -0.14 -11.81
C ASP A 209 13.87 -0.76 -10.90
N ALA A 210 13.28 -1.91 -11.26
CA ALA A 210 12.15 -2.45 -10.50
C ALA A 210 12.52 -3.59 -9.56
N THR A 211 12.17 -3.47 -8.28
CA THR A 211 12.21 -4.56 -7.29
C THR A 211 10.89 -5.35 -7.32
N PHE A 212 10.43 -5.73 -8.53
CA PHE A 212 9.21 -6.53 -8.64
C PHE A 212 9.48 -7.97 -8.19
N LEU A 213 8.79 -8.36 -7.12
CA LEU A 213 8.80 -9.72 -6.60
C LEU A 213 7.57 -10.45 -7.15
N ASP A 214 7.78 -11.22 -8.23
CA ASP A 214 6.75 -12.07 -8.80
C ASP A 214 6.04 -12.93 -7.72
N ASP A 215 4.73 -13.05 -7.86
CA ASP A 215 3.84 -13.87 -7.02
C ASP A 215 4.04 -15.38 -7.32
N SER A 216 4.84 -15.73 -8.34
CA SER A 216 5.15 -17.10 -8.74
C SER A 216 6.47 -17.66 -8.17
N ASN A 217 6.53 -18.99 -8.03
CA ASN A 217 7.46 -19.80 -7.23
C ASN A 217 8.94 -19.34 -7.08
N LYS A 218 9.33 -19.18 -5.81
CA LYS A 218 10.46 -18.42 -5.26
C LYS A 218 11.82 -19.13 -5.12
N GLN A 219 12.11 -20.23 -5.83
CA GLN A 219 13.30 -21.03 -5.51
C GLN A 219 14.41 -21.12 -6.57
N ALA A 220 14.15 -20.71 -7.82
CA ALA A 220 15.10 -20.94 -8.94
C ALA A 220 15.83 -19.69 -9.47
N GLY A 221 15.62 -18.51 -8.86
CA GLY A 221 16.28 -17.29 -9.32
C GLY A 221 17.76 -17.18 -8.93
N GLU A 222 18.54 -16.57 -9.82
CA GLU A 222 19.99 -16.36 -9.71
C GLU A 222 20.39 -15.24 -8.74
N VAL A 223 19.52 -14.26 -8.52
CA VAL A 223 19.73 -13.18 -7.56
C VAL A 223 19.04 -13.55 -6.25
N LYS A 224 19.78 -13.55 -5.14
CA LYS A 224 19.22 -13.83 -3.81
C LYS A 224 18.74 -12.53 -3.17
N ILE A 225 17.46 -12.51 -2.79
CA ILE A 225 16.81 -11.41 -2.09
C ILE A 225 16.62 -11.83 -0.63
N HIS A 226 17.12 -11.01 0.27
CA HIS A 226 16.99 -11.20 1.71
C HIS A 226 15.86 -10.31 2.22
N ILE A 227 14.91 -10.91 2.93
CA ILE A 227 13.86 -10.20 3.65
C ILE A 227 14.05 -10.45 5.14
N LYS A 228 13.94 -9.39 5.93
CA LYS A 228 13.98 -9.43 7.38
C LYS A 228 12.61 -9.14 7.98
N SER A 229 12.33 -9.82 9.08
CA SER A 229 11.13 -9.62 9.89
C SER A 229 11.08 -8.20 10.44
N PHE A 230 9.87 -7.68 10.66
CA PHE A 230 9.69 -6.38 11.31
C PHE A 230 10.41 -6.30 12.67
N ASP A 231 10.35 -7.35 13.49
CA ASP A 231 11.01 -7.39 14.80
C ASP A 231 12.53 -7.22 14.67
N TYR A 232 13.14 -7.93 13.72
CA TYR A 232 14.56 -7.76 13.42
C TYR A 232 14.88 -6.32 13.01
N VAL A 233 14.08 -5.72 12.13
CA VAL A 233 14.33 -4.36 11.67
C VAL A 233 14.17 -3.35 12.80
N LEU A 234 13.14 -3.46 13.62
CA LEU A 234 12.94 -2.60 14.78
C LEU A 234 14.11 -2.68 15.77
N GLU A 235 14.71 -3.85 15.95
CA GLU A 235 15.92 -4.05 16.77
C GLU A 235 17.19 -3.44 16.14
N LYS A 236 17.32 -3.49 14.81
CA LYS A 236 18.49 -2.96 14.07
C LYS A 236 18.43 -1.47 13.76
N THR A 237 17.33 -0.82 14.10
CA THR A 237 17.09 0.61 13.87
C THR A 237 16.74 1.28 15.20
N ASP A 238 16.28 2.52 15.17
CA ASP A 238 15.86 3.27 16.36
C ASP A 238 14.42 2.94 16.83
N GLY A 239 13.90 1.74 16.52
CA GLY A 239 12.54 1.33 16.84
C GLY A 239 11.50 1.84 15.83
N ILE A 240 10.31 2.23 16.30
CA ILE A 240 9.21 2.66 15.43
C ILE A 240 9.59 3.98 14.74
N PRO A 241 9.61 4.04 13.40
CA PRO A 241 9.96 5.26 12.69
C PRO A 241 8.90 6.34 12.82
N SER A 242 9.33 7.59 12.71
CA SER A 242 8.44 8.75 12.62
C SER A 242 7.73 8.82 11.27
N MET A 243 8.36 8.30 10.21
CA MET A 243 7.79 8.20 8.88
C MET A 243 8.27 6.93 8.18
N VAL A 244 7.33 6.26 7.50
CA VAL A 244 7.63 5.20 6.53
C VAL A 244 7.21 5.68 5.15
N GLU A 245 8.18 5.71 4.25
CA GLU A 245 8.06 5.96 2.82
C GLU A 245 8.19 4.60 2.12
N MET A 246 7.29 4.29 1.20
CA MET A 246 7.27 3.03 0.48
C MET A 246 7.06 3.25 -1.01
N ASN A 247 8.03 2.79 -1.78
CA ASN A 247 7.98 2.74 -3.23
C ASN A 247 8.86 1.57 -3.70
N CYS A 248 8.32 0.35 -3.63
CA CYS A 248 9.08 -0.89 -3.77
C CYS A 248 8.51 -1.83 -4.85
N GLU A 249 7.84 -1.26 -5.85
CA GLU A 249 7.52 -1.90 -7.12
C GLU A 249 6.69 -3.18 -6.94
N GLY A 250 5.72 -3.15 -6.02
CA GLY A 250 4.81 -4.25 -5.73
C GLY A 250 5.04 -4.93 -4.37
N CYS A 251 6.09 -4.58 -3.62
CA CYS A 251 6.27 -5.11 -2.27
C CYS A 251 5.27 -4.52 -1.26
N GLU A 252 4.62 -3.39 -1.59
CA GLU A 252 3.75 -2.62 -0.69
C GLU A 252 2.59 -3.47 -0.20
N TRP A 253 2.05 -4.32 -1.09
CA TRP A 253 0.91 -5.19 -0.82
C TRP A 253 1.17 -6.14 0.34
N ASN A 254 2.33 -6.81 0.32
CA ASN A 254 2.66 -7.80 1.33
C ASN A 254 3.25 -7.11 2.58
N PHE A 255 4.04 -6.06 2.38
CA PHE A 255 4.57 -5.25 3.48
C PHE A 255 3.44 -4.69 4.35
N LEU A 256 2.47 -3.98 3.78
CA LEU A 256 1.44 -3.28 4.55
C LEU A 256 0.51 -4.27 5.24
N MET A 257 0.12 -5.34 4.56
CA MET A 257 -0.74 -6.37 5.15
C MET A 257 -0.08 -7.04 6.36
N GLU A 258 1.18 -7.45 6.25
CA GLU A 258 1.89 -8.03 7.39
C GLU A 258 2.19 -6.97 8.45
N ALA A 259 2.54 -5.74 8.08
CA ALA A 259 2.80 -4.65 9.04
C ALA A 259 1.55 -4.30 9.87
N LEU A 260 0.37 -4.27 9.24
CA LEU A 260 -0.92 -4.07 9.88
C LEU A 260 -1.26 -5.22 10.84
N LYS A 261 -1.05 -6.47 10.41
CA LYS A 261 -1.29 -7.67 11.20
C LYS A 261 -0.37 -7.75 12.43
N HIS A 262 0.89 -7.34 12.28
CA HIS A 262 1.86 -7.28 13.38
C HIS A 262 1.72 -5.99 14.23
N GLY A 263 0.88 -5.04 13.80
CA GLY A 263 0.44 -3.90 14.60
C GLY A 263 1.45 -2.77 14.78
N TRP A 264 2.65 -2.84 14.22
CA TRP A 264 3.65 -1.77 14.39
C TRP A 264 3.34 -0.54 13.53
N ILE A 265 2.81 -0.72 12.31
CA ILE A 265 2.45 0.39 11.42
C ILE A 265 1.35 1.26 12.02
N LYS A 266 0.51 0.68 12.90
CA LYS A 266 -0.51 1.38 13.71
C LYS A 266 0.09 2.44 14.65
N LYS A 267 1.40 2.43 14.86
CA LYS A 267 2.13 3.38 15.71
C LYS A 267 2.97 4.36 14.90
N VAL A 268 3.09 4.17 13.59
CA VAL A 268 3.89 5.05 12.72
C VAL A 268 3.09 6.33 12.45
N PRO A 269 3.62 7.51 12.81
CA PRO A 269 2.90 8.77 12.65
C PRO A 269 2.55 9.11 11.19
N ILE A 270 3.43 8.79 10.25
CA ILE A 270 3.27 9.11 8.83
C ILE A 270 3.59 7.88 7.98
N VAL A 271 2.64 7.46 7.17
CA VAL A 271 2.82 6.38 6.18
C VAL A 271 2.56 6.96 4.79
N GLN A 272 3.57 6.94 3.94
CA GLN A 272 3.51 7.42 2.56
C GLN A 272 3.77 6.25 1.61
N ILE A 273 2.88 6.06 0.64
CA ILE A 273 2.87 4.86 -0.22
C ILE A 273 2.74 5.29 -1.69
N GLY A 274 3.66 4.84 -2.52
CA GLY A 274 3.54 4.83 -3.98
C GLY A 274 2.99 3.47 -4.41
N TRP A 275 1.78 3.44 -4.96
CA TRP A 275 1.12 2.19 -5.31
C TRP A 275 1.45 1.73 -6.73
N HIS A 276 1.79 0.45 -6.87
CA HIS A 276 2.00 -0.17 -8.18
C HIS A 276 1.01 -1.27 -8.47
N SER A 277 0.61 -1.39 -9.73
CA SER A 277 -0.30 -2.44 -10.19
C SER A 277 0.42 -3.67 -10.75
N TYR A 278 1.64 -3.97 -10.29
CA TYR A 278 2.43 -5.11 -10.77
C TYR A 278 1.82 -6.48 -10.43
N GLY A 279 2.25 -7.47 -11.22
CA GLY A 279 2.00 -8.89 -11.03
C GLY A 279 0.85 -9.46 -11.85
N ASP A 280 0.83 -10.79 -11.93
CA ASP A 280 -0.13 -11.56 -12.72
C ASP A 280 -1.52 -11.67 -12.06
N VAL A 281 -1.65 -11.15 -10.83
CA VAL A 281 -2.91 -11.14 -10.06
C VAL A 281 -4.01 -10.28 -10.69
N GLY A 282 -3.63 -9.33 -11.55
CA GLY A 282 -4.54 -8.46 -12.28
C GLY A 282 -5.10 -7.29 -11.47
N ILE A 283 -5.47 -6.23 -12.19
CA ILE A 283 -5.86 -4.94 -11.61
C ILE A 283 -7.09 -5.01 -10.70
N GLY A 284 -8.04 -5.92 -10.98
CA GLY A 284 -9.25 -6.09 -10.18
C GLY A 284 -8.94 -6.62 -8.77
N LEU A 285 -8.03 -7.59 -8.66
CA LEU A 285 -7.60 -8.10 -7.35
C LEU A 285 -6.75 -7.08 -6.59
N ARG A 286 -5.86 -6.34 -7.28
CA ARG A 286 -5.14 -5.22 -6.67
C ARG A 286 -6.07 -4.13 -6.14
N ALA A 287 -7.16 -3.82 -6.86
CA ALA A 287 -8.16 -2.86 -6.39
C ALA A 287 -8.85 -3.33 -5.10
N MET A 288 -9.13 -4.64 -4.98
CA MET A 288 -9.68 -5.20 -3.74
C MET A 288 -8.66 -5.13 -2.59
N GLN A 289 -7.42 -5.56 -2.82
CA GLN A 289 -6.33 -5.50 -1.83
C GLN A 289 -6.07 -4.06 -1.35
N LEU A 290 -6.10 -3.09 -2.26
CA LEU A 290 -5.99 -1.68 -1.92
C LEU A 290 -7.09 -1.29 -0.93
N CYS A 291 -8.34 -1.67 -1.21
CA CYS A 291 -9.43 -1.35 -0.32
C CYS A 291 -9.35 -2.05 1.03
N ASP A 292 -8.87 -3.30 1.08
CA ASP A 292 -8.60 -3.99 2.35
C ASP A 292 -7.57 -3.21 3.19
N ILE A 293 -6.45 -2.81 2.58
CA ILE A 293 -5.40 -2.04 3.26
C ILE A 293 -5.92 -0.67 3.71
N ARG A 294 -6.64 0.05 2.85
CA ARG A 294 -7.20 1.37 3.20
C ARG A 294 -8.19 1.28 4.36
N VAL A 295 -9.03 0.25 4.40
CA VAL A 295 -9.96 0.02 5.53
C VAL A 295 -9.18 -0.21 6.82
N LEU A 296 -8.18 -1.10 6.80
CA LEU A 296 -7.36 -1.40 7.96
C LEU A 296 -6.54 -0.19 8.44
N LEU A 297 -5.93 0.58 7.53
CA LEU A 297 -5.23 1.82 7.88
C LEU A 297 -6.20 2.87 8.45
N SER A 298 -7.42 2.95 7.93
CA SER A 298 -8.40 3.94 8.40
C SER A 298 -8.86 3.72 9.84
N GLU A 299 -8.56 2.57 10.44
CA GLU A 299 -8.76 2.35 11.88
C GLU A 299 -7.91 3.32 12.71
N THR A 300 -6.63 3.47 12.34
CA THR A 300 -5.63 4.21 13.12
C THR A 300 -5.18 5.51 12.48
N HIS A 301 -5.38 5.67 11.17
CA HIS A 301 -4.89 6.80 10.39
C HIS A 301 -6.02 7.52 9.65
N VAL A 302 -5.74 8.75 9.23
CA VAL A 302 -6.54 9.54 8.30
C VAL A 302 -5.76 9.69 7.00
N MET A 303 -6.41 9.46 5.86
CA MET A 303 -5.81 9.71 4.55
C MET A 303 -5.78 11.22 4.28
N ASP A 304 -4.59 11.81 4.23
CA ASP A 304 -4.40 13.23 3.94
C ASP A 304 -4.67 13.56 2.47
N TYR A 305 -4.15 12.69 1.61
CA TYR A 305 -4.39 12.69 0.18
C TYR A 305 -4.20 11.29 -0.37
N GLY A 306 -4.83 11.03 -1.50
CA GLY A 306 -4.66 9.76 -2.17
C GLY A 306 -5.31 9.72 -3.54
N LEU A 307 -4.73 8.89 -4.39
CA LEU A 307 -5.31 8.41 -5.63
C LEU A 307 -4.94 6.93 -5.73
N ALA A 308 -5.91 6.07 -6.05
CA ALA A 308 -5.60 4.65 -6.24
C ALA A 308 -4.47 4.50 -7.27
N PHE A 309 -3.56 3.55 -7.07
CA PHE A 309 -2.43 3.31 -7.99
C PHE A 309 -1.56 4.55 -8.28
N GLY A 310 -1.54 5.51 -7.35
CA GLY A 310 -0.64 6.64 -7.32
C GLY A 310 -0.08 6.85 -5.92
N TRP A 311 0.19 8.09 -5.54
CA TRP A 311 0.66 8.41 -4.18
C TRP A 311 -0.47 8.56 -3.17
N GLU A 312 -0.25 8.01 -1.99
CA GLU A 312 -1.09 8.20 -0.80
C GLU A 312 -0.26 8.60 0.41
N ARG A 313 -0.86 9.39 1.31
CA ARG A 313 -0.33 9.64 2.64
C ARG A 313 -1.40 9.45 3.69
N TRP A 314 -0.99 8.81 4.76
CA TRP A 314 -1.79 8.50 5.93
C TRP A 314 -1.10 9.05 7.17
N SER A 315 -1.81 9.87 7.93
CA SER A 315 -1.35 10.40 9.22
C SER A 315 -2.08 9.71 10.36
N LEU A 316 -1.35 9.34 11.40
CA LEU A 316 -1.91 8.76 12.60
C LEU A 316 -2.96 9.72 13.20
N LYS A 317 -4.10 9.18 13.60
CA LYS A 317 -5.14 9.96 14.29
C LYS A 317 -4.58 10.50 15.60
N GLU A 318 -4.91 11.76 15.90
CA GLU A 318 -4.67 12.38 17.20
C GLU A 318 -5.71 11.93 18.23
#